data_AF-A0A958TBC6-F1
#
_entry.id   AF-A0A958TBC6-F1
#
_cell.length_a   1.000
_cell.length_b   1.000
_cell.length_c   1.000
_cell.angle_alpha   90.00
_cell.angle_beta   90.00
_cell.angle_gamma   90.00
#
_symmetry.space_group_name_H-M   'P 1'
#
loop_
_entity.id
_entity.type
_entity.pdbx_description
1 polymer ?
#
loop_
_entity_poly.entity_id
_entity_poly.type
_entity_poly.pdbx_seq_one_letter_code
_entity_poly.pdbx_strand_id
1 'polypeptide(L)'
;MMKTIVNLQPKLLLLVLLSVGCSLVAQTRYKENFKASKDMTVQVNTSYTNVIFETWDKDLVEVEAFVDGENLTEKEKKEIFNDWKFDVLGNSQKVVITSNPNNFEEGIGAIVGLDALKSLESLKALERLGDMPSLGEMPKFDFAFNFDVPEVPDFREIPDWPFSKSQPSIKRKDGYTNYHFNDDGAHMFDQEAYEKDKAGYVAKLNKKYGTNVTVKQVDRWLEEVDVWADEFSAVMEKWGEEFGKNFSDKFSPDFEKKMEAWGEEFGKKMEAWGEEFGEKFGQEMEAWGEEFGEKFGKEMEEWAKQFEDDANRWTQETDKNGNKIIYKSGKDMQFHGKANKTIIVRMPKGTKTDVNVKYGELKMASAYNVKATLNYATLTANSIDGGKTLIDASYAPVYVNNWNDGSLKVSYVEDCRLNNVKVIDLHANSSDVNINELTSNAILSGSFGNLYVLKVSPNFKSIDIVLENADAVLSLPNTGFQFYYNGKKSNLKHPKALQLTETKSFDRQLLKGYHQSNSSTKSININANYSNITFQ
;
A
#
# COMPACT_ATOMS: atom_id res chain seq x y z
N MET A 1 13.50 -2.13 89.90
CA MET A 1 12.98 -1.23 88.84
C MET A 1 12.84 -2.04 87.56
N MET A 2 11.60 -2.36 87.17
CA MET A 2 11.23 -2.95 85.88
C MET A 2 11.42 -1.95 84.74
N LYS A 3 11.78 -2.44 83.54
CA LYS A 3 11.17 -2.09 82.24
C LYS A 3 11.77 -3.00 81.14
N THR A 4 11.16 -4.16 80.89
CA THR A 4 10.25 -4.46 79.77
C THR A 4 10.97 -4.60 78.42
N ILE A 5 11.34 -5.84 78.10
CA ILE A 5 11.69 -6.32 76.75
C ILE A 5 10.38 -6.33 75.95
N VAL A 6 10.30 -5.52 74.89
CA VAL A 6 9.12 -5.47 74.01
C VAL A 6 9.12 -6.72 73.13
N ASN A 7 8.14 -7.57 73.40
CA ASN A 7 7.82 -8.80 72.71
C ASN A 7 7.08 -8.44 71.40
N LEU A 8 7.80 -8.35 70.28
CA LEU A 8 7.21 -8.25 68.95
C LEU A 8 6.61 -9.61 68.57
N GLN A 9 5.28 -9.65 68.51
CA GLN A 9 4.49 -10.87 68.30
C GLN A 9 4.85 -11.61 66.99
N PRO A 10 4.82 -12.95 66.97
CA PRO A 10 5.09 -13.78 65.78
C PRO A 10 4.00 -13.70 64.70
N LYS A 11 3.03 -12.78 64.81
CA LYS A 11 1.93 -12.61 63.84
C LYS A 11 2.33 -11.85 62.58
N LEU A 12 3.40 -11.05 62.61
CA LEU A 12 3.84 -10.29 61.44
C LEU A 12 4.67 -11.15 60.45
N LEU A 13 5.40 -12.16 60.94
CA LEU A 13 6.16 -13.06 60.07
C LEU A 13 5.25 -14.06 59.32
N LEU A 14 4.11 -14.43 59.91
CA LEU A 14 3.14 -15.31 59.25
C LEU A 14 2.38 -14.59 58.12
N LEU A 15 2.24 -13.26 58.19
CA LEU A 15 1.59 -12.47 57.14
C LEU A 15 2.48 -12.27 55.90
N VAL A 16 3.80 -12.25 56.08
CA VAL A 16 4.79 -12.16 54.98
C VAL A 16 5.04 -13.53 54.33
N LEU A 17 4.83 -14.63 55.06
CA LEU A 17 4.89 -16.00 54.52
C LEU A 17 3.59 -16.46 53.85
N LEU A 18 2.43 -15.86 54.16
CA LEU A 18 1.17 -16.12 53.44
C LEU A 18 1.04 -15.36 52.11
N SER A 19 1.89 -14.36 51.83
CA SER A 19 1.93 -13.66 50.53
C SER A 19 2.83 -14.33 49.47
N VAL A 20 3.52 -15.42 49.81
CA VAL A 20 4.39 -16.18 48.87
C VAL A 20 3.75 -17.53 48.46
N GLY A 21 2.52 -17.79 48.89
CA GLY A 21 1.78 -19.01 48.63
C GLY A 21 0.58 -18.86 47.69
N CYS A 22 0.66 -18.03 46.65
CA CYS A 22 -0.30 -18.09 45.55
C CYS A 22 0.26 -19.01 44.46
N SER A 23 -0.21 -20.26 44.51
CA SER A 23 -0.39 -21.20 43.41
C SER A 23 0.25 -20.78 42.07
N LEU A 24 1.40 -21.39 41.75
CA LEU A 24 1.90 -21.53 40.38
C LEU A 24 0.92 -22.39 39.56
N VAL A 25 -0.29 -21.91 39.32
CA VAL A 25 -1.17 -22.42 38.27
C VAL A 25 -1.00 -21.46 37.11
N ALA A 26 -0.02 -21.74 36.26
CA ALA A 26 0.18 -21.00 35.01
C ALA A 26 -1.13 -21.01 34.19
N GLN A 27 -1.67 -19.83 33.96
CA GLN A 27 -2.98 -19.54 33.39
C GLN A 27 -2.92 -19.65 31.84
N THR A 28 -3.78 -20.46 31.21
CA THR A 28 -3.95 -20.51 29.73
C THR A 28 -4.75 -19.34 29.18
N ARG A 29 -5.19 -18.45 30.07
CA ARG A 29 -5.96 -17.26 29.81
C ARG A 29 -5.50 -16.17 30.77
N TYR A 30 -5.21 -15.00 30.24
CA TYR A 30 -4.88 -13.79 30.98
C TYR A 30 -6.06 -12.82 30.95
N LYS A 31 -6.27 -12.10 32.06
CA LYS A 31 -7.30 -11.06 32.17
C LYS A 31 -6.86 -9.98 33.16
N GLU A 32 -6.73 -8.74 32.72
CA GLU A 32 -6.36 -7.61 33.56
C GLU A 32 -7.15 -6.34 33.23
N ASN A 33 -7.32 -5.45 34.21
CA ASN A 33 -8.10 -4.24 34.12
C ASN A 33 -7.28 -3.00 34.49
N PHE A 34 -7.39 -1.96 33.68
CA PHE A 34 -6.76 -0.66 33.89
C PHE A 34 -7.83 0.42 33.96
N LYS A 35 -7.71 1.37 34.89
CA LYS A 35 -8.59 2.56 34.87
C LYS A 35 -8.36 3.31 33.56
N ALA A 36 -9.39 3.94 33.00
CA ALA A 36 -9.25 4.73 31.78
C ALA A 36 -9.47 6.21 32.05
N SER A 37 -8.54 7.05 31.65
CA SER A 37 -8.75 8.50 31.57
C SER A 37 -9.36 8.89 30.23
N LYS A 38 -9.96 10.08 30.15
CA LYS A 38 -10.63 10.60 28.95
C LYS A 38 -9.73 10.65 27.71
N ASP A 39 -8.43 10.88 27.89
CA ASP A 39 -7.45 11.02 26.80
C ASP A 39 -6.52 9.80 26.66
N MET A 40 -6.94 8.66 27.23
CA MET A 40 -6.15 7.43 27.22
C MET A 40 -5.82 6.96 25.80
N THR A 41 -4.64 6.35 25.66
CA THR A 41 -4.23 5.65 24.44
C THR A 41 -4.05 4.16 24.72
N VAL A 42 -4.62 3.32 23.86
CA VAL A 42 -4.34 1.88 23.84
C VAL A 42 -3.42 1.59 22.66
N GLN A 43 -2.28 0.99 22.94
CA GLN A 43 -1.28 0.63 21.95
C GLN A 43 -1.15 -0.88 21.87
N VAL A 44 -1.22 -1.44 20.67
CA VAL A 44 -1.12 -2.88 20.42
C VAL A 44 -0.08 -3.14 19.34
N ASN A 45 0.92 -3.97 19.62
CA ASN A 45 1.92 -4.39 18.65
C ASN A 45 2.08 -5.92 18.69
N THR A 46 1.53 -6.60 17.70
CA THR A 46 1.40 -8.05 17.73
C THR A 46 1.79 -8.70 16.40
N SER A 47 2.30 -9.92 16.52
CA SER A 47 2.65 -10.79 15.40
C SER A 47 2.01 -12.17 15.59
N TYR A 48 1.47 -12.77 14.52
CA TYR A 48 0.83 -14.09 14.54
C TYR A 48 -0.30 -14.18 15.58
N THR A 49 -1.12 -13.13 15.65
CA THR A 49 -2.07 -12.90 16.74
C THR A 49 -3.29 -12.14 16.23
N ASN A 50 -4.47 -12.61 16.62
CA ASN A 50 -5.74 -11.93 16.36
C ASN A 50 -6.02 -10.91 17.47
N VAL A 51 -6.48 -9.72 17.09
CA VAL A 51 -6.80 -8.63 17.98
C VAL A 51 -8.25 -8.19 17.75
N ILE A 52 -9.03 -8.16 18.83
CA ILE A 52 -10.43 -7.76 18.80
C ILE A 52 -10.61 -6.56 19.73
N PHE A 53 -11.08 -5.45 19.19
CA PHE A 53 -11.48 -4.27 19.95
C PHE A 53 -12.99 -4.24 20.13
N GLU A 54 -13.40 -4.28 21.39
CA GLU A 54 -14.77 -4.08 21.84
C GLU A 54 -14.87 -2.74 22.56
N THR A 55 -16.03 -2.10 22.47
CA THR A 55 -16.25 -0.80 23.13
C THR A 55 -17.39 -0.85 24.11
N TRP A 56 -17.29 -0.06 25.18
CA TRP A 56 -18.31 0.04 26.21
C TRP A 56 -18.41 1.43 26.83
N ASP A 57 -19.40 1.60 27.70
CA ASP A 57 -19.62 2.82 28.48
C ASP A 57 -19.05 2.69 29.92
N LYS A 58 -17.82 2.16 30.08
CA LYS A 58 -17.10 2.06 31.36
C LYS A 58 -15.77 2.79 31.30
N ASP A 59 -15.38 3.42 32.41
CA ASP A 59 -14.10 4.12 32.56
C ASP A 59 -12.92 3.18 32.89
N LEU A 60 -12.85 2.03 32.19
CA LEU A 60 -11.76 1.07 32.33
C LEU A 60 -11.45 0.40 31.01
N VAL A 61 -10.21 -0.03 30.84
CA VAL A 61 -9.75 -0.91 29.76
C VAL A 61 -9.52 -2.30 30.33
N GLU A 62 -10.12 -3.31 29.72
CA GLU A 62 -9.91 -4.72 30.06
C GLU A 62 -9.16 -5.38 28.92
N VAL A 63 -8.10 -6.12 29.25
CA VAL A 63 -7.33 -6.92 28.30
C VAL A 63 -7.53 -8.38 28.67
N GLU A 64 -8.04 -9.17 27.72
CA GLU A 64 -8.19 -10.61 27.83
C GLU A 64 -7.38 -11.28 26.73
N ALA A 65 -6.56 -12.27 27.07
CA ALA A 65 -5.71 -12.98 26.11
C ALA A 65 -5.80 -14.49 26.34
N PHE A 66 -5.91 -15.28 25.27
CA PHE A 66 -6.02 -16.73 25.36
C PHE A 66 -5.56 -17.44 24.07
N VAL A 67 -5.30 -18.74 24.22
CA VAL A 67 -5.00 -19.66 23.10
C VAL A 67 -6.16 -20.64 22.93
N ASP A 68 -6.66 -20.78 21.71
CA ASP A 68 -7.66 -21.77 21.31
C ASP A 68 -7.25 -22.59 20.08
N GLY A 69 -7.95 -23.69 19.84
CA GLY A 69 -7.70 -24.62 18.74
C GLY A 69 -8.47 -25.92 18.93
N GLU A 70 -9.11 -26.41 17.87
CA GLU A 70 -10.06 -27.54 17.92
C GLU A 70 -9.43 -28.84 18.43
N ASN A 71 -8.14 -29.05 18.14
CA ASN A 71 -7.41 -30.30 18.44
C ASN A 71 -6.21 -30.10 19.40
N LEU A 72 -6.28 -29.11 20.29
CA LEU A 72 -5.22 -28.84 21.27
C LEU A 72 -5.59 -29.34 22.66
N THR A 73 -4.69 -30.11 23.25
CA THR A 73 -4.75 -30.44 24.69
C THR A 73 -4.48 -29.21 25.54
N GLU A 74 -4.94 -29.21 26.79
CA GLU A 74 -4.65 -28.11 27.73
C GLU A 74 -3.14 -27.92 27.98
N LYS A 75 -2.36 -28.99 27.85
CA LYS A 75 -0.89 -28.92 27.94
C LYS A 75 -0.29 -28.18 26.74
N GLU A 76 -0.72 -28.50 25.52
CA GLU A 76 -0.26 -27.81 24.31
C GLU A 76 -0.67 -26.33 24.32
N LYS A 77 -1.92 -26.01 24.71
CA LYS A 77 -2.35 -24.59 24.84
C LYS A 77 -1.47 -23.81 25.81
N LYS A 78 -1.07 -24.45 26.91
CA LYS A 78 -0.21 -23.85 27.92
C LYS A 78 1.21 -23.61 27.41
N GLU A 79 1.80 -24.58 26.72
CA GLU A 79 3.11 -24.41 26.08
C GLU A 79 3.08 -23.25 25.07
N ILE A 80 2.04 -23.20 24.22
CA ILE A 80 1.87 -22.13 23.23
C ILE A 80 1.65 -20.77 23.89
N PHE A 81 0.88 -20.69 24.98
CA PHE A 81 0.65 -19.45 25.72
C PHE A 81 1.94 -18.92 26.36
N ASN A 82 2.75 -19.81 26.95
CA ASN A 82 4.04 -19.44 27.52
C ASN A 82 5.03 -18.95 26.45
N ASP A 83 5.03 -19.58 25.26
CA ASP A 83 5.91 -19.24 24.14
C ASP A 83 5.43 -18.00 23.34
N TRP A 84 4.21 -17.54 23.58
CA TRP A 84 3.63 -16.40 22.85
C TRP A 84 4.34 -15.07 23.13
N LYS A 85 5.09 -14.97 24.24
CA LYS A 85 5.75 -13.72 24.68
C LYS A 85 4.75 -12.55 24.72
N PHE A 86 3.56 -12.84 25.22
CA PHE A 86 2.51 -11.85 25.43
C PHE A 86 2.79 -11.06 26.70
N ASP A 87 2.68 -9.74 26.62
CA ASP A 87 2.89 -8.83 27.75
C ASP A 87 1.92 -7.63 27.66
N VAL A 88 1.54 -7.12 28.82
CA VAL A 88 0.64 -5.98 28.98
C VAL A 88 1.16 -5.09 30.09
N LEU A 89 1.37 -3.82 29.75
CA LEU A 89 1.76 -2.78 30.69
C LEU A 89 0.76 -1.63 30.59
N GLY A 90 0.26 -1.17 31.72
CA GLY A 90 -0.76 -0.13 31.68
C GLY A 90 -0.91 0.70 32.93
N ASN A 91 -1.39 1.92 32.72
CA ASN A 91 -1.87 2.82 33.75
C ASN A 91 -3.10 3.59 33.23
N SER A 92 -3.54 4.62 33.95
CA SER A 92 -4.73 5.38 33.57
C SER A 92 -4.64 6.17 32.26
N GLN A 93 -3.44 6.42 31.75
CA GLN A 93 -3.21 7.21 30.54
C GLN A 93 -2.85 6.34 29.34
N LYS A 94 -2.23 5.18 29.56
CA LYS A 94 -1.76 4.33 28.48
C LYS A 94 -1.80 2.87 28.86
N VAL A 95 -2.27 2.04 27.94
CA VAL A 95 -2.12 0.58 27.96
C VAL A 95 -1.34 0.17 26.72
N VAL A 96 -0.31 -0.63 26.91
CA VAL A 96 0.56 -1.18 25.86
C VAL A 96 0.47 -2.69 25.91
N ILE A 97 0.12 -3.30 24.79
CA ILE A 97 -0.03 -4.74 24.63
C ILE A 97 0.93 -5.18 23.54
N THR A 98 1.79 -6.15 23.85
CA THR A 98 2.76 -6.69 22.89
C THR A 98 2.70 -8.19 22.83
N SER A 99 2.91 -8.76 21.65
CA SER A 99 3.14 -10.21 21.53
C SER A 99 4.08 -10.55 20.39
N ASN A 100 5.17 -11.24 20.73
CA ASN A 100 6.19 -11.66 19.78
C ASN A 100 6.72 -10.57 18.81
N PRO A 101 6.91 -9.29 19.22
CA PRO A 101 7.70 -8.36 18.42
C PRO A 101 9.17 -8.81 18.49
N ASN A 102 9.93 -8.66 17.40
CA ASN A 102 11.31 -9.17 17.31
C ASN A 102 12.24 -8.68 18.44
N ASN A 103 11.92 -7.57 19.12
CA ASN A 103 12.34 -7.21 20.48
C ASN A 103 11.35 -6.18 21.06
N PHE A 104 11.20 -6.07 22.39
CA PHE A 104 10.34 -5.06 23.04
C PHE A 104 10.84 -3.61 22.77
N GLU A 105 12.17 -3.40 22.70
CA GLU A 105 12.77 -2.10 22.32
C GLU A 105 12.61 -1.79 20.81
N GLU A 106 12.74 -2.79 19.92
CA GLU A 106 12.44 -2.62 18.48
C GLU A 106 10.95 -2.38 18.23
N GLY A 107 10.06 -2.96 19.05
CA GLY A 107 8.62 -2.72 18.98
C GLY A 107 8.23 -1.27 19.27
N ILE A 108 9.05 -0.55 20.04
CA ILE A 108 8.93 0.90 20.26
C ILE A 108 9.67 1.68 19.17
N GLY A 109 10.82 1.19 18.69
CA GLY A 109 11.62 1.81 17.62
C GLY A 109 10.96 1.80 16.24
N ALA A 110 10.25 0.73 15.86
CA ALA A 110 9.52 0.60 14.59
C ALA A 110 8.37 1.61 14.44
N ILE A 111 7.91 2.17 15.57
CA ILE A 111 6.81 3.16 15.63
C ILE A 111 7.31 4.58 15.32
N VAL A 112 8.63 4.80 15.33
CA VAL A 112 9.25 6.12 15.06
C VAL A 112 9.66 6.29 13.59
N GLY A 113 9.32 5.33 12.72
CA GLY A 113 9.36 5.45 11.26
C GLY A 113 10.68 5.03 10.60
N LEU A 114 10.59 4.25 9.51
CA LEU A 114 11.43 4.32 8.29
C LEU A 114 11.34 3.12 7.32
N ASP A 115 10.53 2.08 7.56
CA ASP A 115 10.59 0.83 6.74
C ASP A 115 9.57 0.71 5.58
N ALA A 116 8.78 1.75 5.29
CA ALA A 116 7.72 1.70 4.27
C ALA A 116 8.18 1.96 2.82
N LEU A 117 9.46 1.73 2.48
CA LEU A 117 9.99 1.95 1.14
C LEU A 117 10.85 0.78 0.71
N LYS A 118 10.22 -0.32 0.25
CA LYS A 118 10.86 -1.39 -0.54
C LYS A 118 9.80 -2.35 -1.07
N SER A 119 9.31 -2.10 -2.29
CA SER A 119 9.02 -3.16 -3.26
C SER A 119 8.67 -2.56 -4.62
N LEU A 120 9.57 -2.72 -5.58
CA LEU A 120 9.35 -2.57 -7.01
C LEU A 120 8.82 -3.90 -7.53
N GLU A 121 7.57 -3.96 -7.97
CA GLU A 121 7.03 -5.09 -8.74
C GLU A 121 6.08 -4.58 -9.85
N SER A 122 6.62 -3.81 -10.78
CA SER A 122 5.91 -3.33 -11.98
C SER A 122 5.95 -4.34 -13.14
N LEU A 123 6.04 -5.65 -12.88
CA LEU A 123 6.28 -6.67 -13.91
C LEU A 123 5.05 -7.52 -14.28
N LYS A 124 3.89 -7.33 -13.67
CA LYS A 124 2.64 -8.00 -14.11
C LYS A 124 1.90 -7.26 -15.24
N ALA A 125 2.28 -6.03 -15.55
CA ALA A 125 1.66 -5.23 -16.63
C ALA A 125 2.08 -5.68 -18.05
N LEU A 126 3.15 -6.48 -18.19
CA LEU A 126 3.67 -6.94 -19.48
C LEU A 126 2.98 -8.20 -20.02
N GLU A 127 2.23 -8.94 -19.19
CA GLU A 127 1.57 -10.18 -19.60
C GLU A 127 0.25 -9.93 -20.37
N ARG A 128 -0.27 -8.70 -20.32
CA ARG A 128 -1.53 -8.28 -20.96
C ARG A 128 -1.36 -7.74 -22.39
N LEU A 129 -0.14 -7.67 -22.92
CA LEU A 129 0.17 -7.22 -24.28
C LEU A 129 0.06 -8.35 -25.34
N GLY A 130 -0.86 -9.30 -25.15
CA GLY A 130 -1.04 -10.44 -26.05
C GLY A 130 -1.30 -10.02 -27.51
N ASP A 131 -0.62 -10.69 -28.43
CA ASP A 131 -0.75 -10.58 -29.91
C ASP A 131 -0.58 -9.18 -30.52
N MET A 132 0.41 -8.41 -30.04
CA MET A 132 0.99 -7.35 -30.88
C MET A 132 1.46 -7.97 -32.21
N PRO A 133 1.19 -7.36 -33.39
CA PRO A 133 1.74 -7.83 -34.64
C PRO A 133 3.26 -7.88 -34.47
N SER A 134 3.85 -9.07 -34.62
CA SER A 134 5.31 -9.14 -34.71
C SER A 134 5.74 -8.22 -35.85
N LEU A 135 6.96 -7.68 -35.76
CA LEU A 135 7.57 -6.99 -36.89
C LEU A 135 7.58 -8.01 -38.05
N GLY A 136 6.54 -7.97 -38.91
CA GLY A 136 6.40 -8.92 -40.00
C GLY A 136 7.68 -8.89 -40.80
N GLU A 137 8.13 -10.05 -41.28
CA GLU A 137 9.42 -10.19 -41.98
C GLU A 137 9.68 -8.96 -42.85
N MET A 138 10.71 -8.17 -42.50
CA MET A 138 11.16 -7.07 -43.33
C MET A 138 11.25 -7.61 -44.76
N PRO A 139 10.77 -6.87 -45.78
CA PRO A 139 10.93 -7.30 -47.16
C PRO A 139 12.40 -7.70 -47.35
N LYS A 140 12.66 -8.93 -47.78
CA LYS A 140 14.02 -9.37 -48.09
C LYS A 140 14.52 -8.49 -49.22
N PHE A 141 15.19 -7.41 -48.86
CA PHE A 141 15.90 -6.62 -49.82
C PHE A 141 17.23 -7.33 -50.08
N ASP A 142 17.42 -7.80 -51.30
CA ASP A 142 18.75 -8.22 -51.78
C ASP A 142 19.62 -6.96 -51.95
N PHE A 143 20.08 -6.42 -50.84
CA PHE A 143 21.10 -5.40 -50.80
C PHE A 143 22.39 -6.04 -50.30
N ALA A 144 23.40 -6.11 -51.17
CA ALA A 144 24.76 -6.40 -50.75
C ALA A 144 25.31 -5.19 -49.96
N PHE A 145 25.02 -5.17 -48.66
CA PHE A 145 25.51 -4.15 -47.73
C PHE A 145 26.98 -4.41 -47.39
N ASN A 146 27.90 -3.82 -48.15
CA ASN A 146 29.28 -3.68 -47.71
C ASN A 146 29.41 -2.33 -46.98
N PHE A 147 29.02 -2.31 -45.70
CA PHE A 147 29.21 -1.16 -44.82
C PHE A 147 30.52 -1.30 -44.05
N ASP A 148 31.46 -0.39 -44.28
CA ASP A 148 32.56 -0.15 -43.36
C ASP A 148 32.04 0.76 -42.24
N VAL A 149 31.75 0.17 -41.08
CA VAL A 149 31.49 0.93 -39.86
C VAL A 149 32.83 1.50 -39.41
N PRO A 150 32.98 2.83 -39.32
CA PRO A 150 34.22 3.42 -38.83
C PRO A 150 34.45 2.97 -37.39
N GLU A 151 35.68 2.51 -37.11
CA GLU A 151 36.08 2.07 -35.78
C GLU A 151 35.75 3.15 -34.74
N VAL A 152 35.16 2.74 -33.62
CA VAL A 152 34.90 3.65 -32.51
C VAL A 152 36.26 4.19 -32.02
N PRO A 153 36.43 5.52 -31.93
CA PRO A 153 37.68 6.10 -31.48
C PRO A 153 38.02 5.59 -30.09
N ASP A 154 39.32 5.38 -29.84
CA ASP A 154 39.79 4.99 -28.52
C ASP A 154 39.38 6.08 -27.51
N PHE A 155 38.75 5.66 -26.42
CA PHE A 155 38.32 6.54 -25.35
C PHE A 155 38.96 6.08 -24.05
N ARG A 156 39.13 7.02 -23.13
CA ARG A 156 39.78 6.75 -21.85
C ARG A 156 39.08 5.59 -21.15
N GLU A 157 39.83 4.68 -20.55
CA GLU A 157 39.25 3.61 -19.75
C GLU A 157 38.51 4.19 -18.53
N ILE A 158 37.40 3.56 -18.18
CA ILE A 158 36.62 3.95 -17.00
C ILE A 158 37.47 3.79 -15.73
N PRO A 159 37.45 4.77 -14.80
CA PRO A 159 38.24 4.68 -13.57
C PRO A 159 37.87 3.45 -12.74
N ASP A 160 38.89 2.72 -12.28
CA ASP A 160 38.73 1.51 -11.49
C ASP A 160 38.02 1.79 -10.15
N TRP A 161 36.95 1.04 -9.90
CA TRP A 161 36.28 1.04 -8.61
C TRP A 161 37.24 0.58 -7.49
N PRO A 162 37.50 1.39 -6.45
CA PRO A 162 38.53 1.08 -5.47
C PRO A 162 38.25 -0.15 -4.59
N PHE A 163 37.04 -0.71 -4.58
CA PHE A 163 36.69 -1.83 -3.70
C PHE A 163 36.63 -3.19 -4.38
N SER A 164 36.50 -3.26 -5.70
CA SER A 164 36.52 -4.53 -6.43
C SER A 164 36.77 -4.30 -7.93
N LYS A 165 37.07 -5.38 -8.66
CA LYS A 165 37.22 -5.34 -10.13
C LYS A 165 35.90 -5.17 -10.89
N SER A 166 34.76 -5.24 -10.20
CA SER A 166 33.44 -5.13 -10.80
C SER A 166 32.89 -3.73 -10.54
N GLN A 167 32.62 -2.98 -11.60
CA GLN A 167 32.16 -1.59 -11.50
C GLN A 167 30.78 -1.51 -10.85
N PRO A 168 30.57 -0.60 -9.88
CA PRO A 168 29.27 -0.42 -9.26
C PRO A 168 28.38 0.48 -10.12
N SER A 169 27.07 0.25 -10.09
CA SER A 169 26.14 1.27 -10.57
C SER A 169 26.14 2.47 -9.61
N ILE A 170 26.27 3.69 -10.13
CA ILE A 170 26.31 4.91 -9.30
C ILE A 170 24.93 5.55 -9.27
N LYS A 171 24.37 5.73 -8.06
CA LYS A 171 23.12 6.45 -7.83
C LYS A 171 23.40 7.87 -7.34
N ARG A 172 22.95 8.86 -8.10
CA ARG A 172 23.13 10.30 -7.82
C ARG A 172 21.87 10.96 -7.24
N LYS A 173 22.08 12.11 -6.59
CA LYS A 173 21.07 12.85 -5.81
C LYS A 173 19.89 13.39 -6.63
N ASP A 174 20.08 13.64 -7.92
CA ASP A 174 19.07 14.21 -8.80
C ASP A 174 18.29 13.16 -9.62
N GLY A 175 18.65 11.87 -9.54
CA GLY A 175 17.92 10.78 -10.19
C GLY A 175 17.97 10.79 -11.73
N TYR A 176 18.64 11.77 -12.35
CA TYR A 176 18.72 11.92 -13.81
C TYR A 176 20.00 11.34 -14.43
N THR A 177 21.03 11.04 -13.64
CA THR A 177 22.28 10.43 -14.13
C THR A 177 22.61 9.17 -13.33
N ASN A 178 22.05 8.04 -13.76
CA ASN A 178 22.45 6.72 -13.30
C ASN A 178 23.39 6.12 -14.34
N TYR A 179 24.64 5.89 -13.96
CA TYR A 179 25.56 5.14 -14.81
C TYR A 179 25.41 3.66 -14.50
N HIS A 180 24.90 2.90 -15.46
CA HIS A 180 24.68 1.47 -15.34
C HIS A 180 25.79 0.73 -16.06
N PHE A 181 26.62 0.02 -15.29
CA PHE A 181 27.86 -0.54 -15.81
C PHE A 181 27.87 -2.07 -15.92
N ASN A 182 26.75 -2.79 -15.66
CA ASN A 182 26.45 -4.18 -16.11
C ASN A 182 25.12 -4.74 -15.53
N ASP A 183 24.55 -5.72 -16.24
CA ASP A 183 23.20 -6.32 -16.05
C ASP A 183 23.13 -7.43 -14.97
N ASP A 184 24.26 -7.86 -14.41
CA ASP A 184 24.31 -8.99 -13.47
C ASP A 184 24.41 -8.54 -12.01
N GLY A 185 23.34 -7.92 -11.47
CA GLY A 185 23.09 -7.78 -10.03
C GLY A 185 24.18 -7.12 -9.17
N ALA A 186 25.15 -6.43 -9.78
CA ALA A 186 26.35 -5.97 -9.10
C ALA A 186 26.17 -4.54 -8.54
N HIS A 187 25.87 -4.53 -7.24
CA HIS A 187 26.25 -3.51 -6.25
C HIS A 187 26.09 -2.02 -6.64
N MET A 188 25.12 -1.36 -6.02
CA MET A 188 24.91 0.09 -6.12
C MET A 188 25.85 0.86 -5.17
N PHE A 189 26.52 1.91 -5.67
CA PHE A 189 27.14 2.97 -4.89
C PHE A 189 26.17 4.14 -4.77
N ASP A 190 25.67 4.38 -3.55
CA ASP A 190 24.73 5.48 -3.27
C ASP A 190 25.54 6.71 -2.81
N GLN A 191 25.69 7.68 -3.72
CA GLN A 191 26.48 8.88 -3.46
C GLN A 191 25.85 9.74 -2.35
N GLU A 192 24.52 9.76 -2.23
CA GLU A 192 23.84 10.54 -1.19
C GLU A 192 24.09 9.94 0.20
N ALA A 193 24.01 8.62 0.31
CA ALA A 193 24.34 7.92 1.54
C ALA A 193 25.84 8.04 1.89
N TYR A 194 26.72 8.04 0.89
CA TYR A 194 28.15 8.29 1.07
C TYR A 194 28.42 9.72 1.59
N GLU A 195 27.83 10.75 0.99
CA GLU A 195 28.02 12.15 1.42
C GLU A 195 27.51 12.42 2.84
N LYS A 196 26.45 11.72 3.30
CA LYS A 196 25.90 11.85 4.66
C LYS A 196 26.82 11.26 5.74
N ASP A 197 27.57 10.20 5.44
CA ASP A 197 28.51 9.57 6.36
C ASP A 197 29.65 8.87 5.59
N LYS A 198 30.60 9.68 5.10
CA LYS A 198 31.71 9.16 4.25
C LYS A 198 32.51 8.07 4.95
N ALA A 199 32.86 8.29 6.21
CA ALA A 199 33.71 7.36 6.96
C ALA A 199 32.99 6.04 7.26
N GLY A 200 31.73 6.10 7.74
CA GLY A 200 30.95 4.91 8.03
C GLY A 200 30.57 4.13 6.76
N TYR A 201 30.28 4.83 5.67
CA TYR A 201 29.96 4.21 4.39
C TYR A 201 31.17 3.46 3.80
N VAL A 202 32.36 4.08 3.82
CA VAL A 202 33.60 3.44 3.37
C VAL A 202 33.98 2.27 4.26
N ALA A 203 33.82 2.38 5.59
CA ALA A 203 34.04 1.27 6.50
C ALA A 203 33.11 0.07 6.20
N LYS A 204 31.84 0.34 5.87
CA LYS A 204 30.87 -0.68 5.47
C LYS A 204 31.26 -1.39 4.17
N LEU A 205 31.72 -0.64 3.16
CA LEU A 205 32.19 -1.20 1.90
C LEU A 205 33.51 -1.97 2.06
N ASN A 206 34.45 -1.45 2.84
CA ASN A 206 35.68 -2.16 3.20
C ASN A 206 35.39 -3.49 3.88
N LYS A 207 34.43 -3.52 4.82
CA LYS A 207 34.00 -4.77 5.46
C LYS A 207 33.34 -5.73 4.47
N LYS A 208 32.56 -5.21 3.52
CA LYS A 208 31.85 -6.02 2.52
C LYS A 208 32.80 -6.65 1.50
N TYR A 209 33.81 -5.91 1.04
CA TYR A 209 34.74 -6.37 0.00
C TYR A 209 36.09 -6.85 0.55
N GLY A 210 36.30 -6.79 1.86
CA GLY A 210 37.56 -7.17 2.51
C GLY A 210 38.72 -6.24 2.14
N THR A 211 38.44 -4.96 1.90
CA THR A 211 39.43 -3.96 1.45
C THR A 211 39.78 -2.96 2.55
N ASN A 212 40.77 -2.10 2.29
CA ASN A 212 41.18 -1.02 3.19
C ASN A 212 41.27 0.32 2.45
N VAL A 213 40.20 0.64 1.71
CA VAL A 213 40.04 1.88 0.94
C VAL A 213 39.79 3.04 1.89
N THR A 214 40.37 4.20 1.59
CA THR A 214 40.15 5.44 2.36
C THR A 214 39.08 6.31 1.73
N VAL A 215 38.44 7.17 2.53
CA VAL A 215 37.48 8.17 2.04
C VAL A 215 38.04 8.99 0.87
N LYS A 216 39.30 9.44 0.98
CA LYS A 216 39.98 10.20 -0.08
C LYS A 216 40.13 9.43 -1.40
N GLN A 217 40.25 8.11 -1.37
CA GLN A 217 40.33 7.31 -2.59
C GLN A 217 38.96 7.18 -3.26
N VAL A 218 37.88 7.18 -2.47
CA VAL A 218 36.51 7.18 -3.00
C VAL A 218 36.13 8.55 -3.56
N ASP A 219 36.48 9.63 -2.88
CA ASP A 219 36.28 11.00 -3.38
C ASP A 219 36.99 11.20 -4.73
N ARG A 220 38.26 10.76 -4.83
CA ARG A 220 39.03 10.83 -6.06
C ARG A 220 38.42 10.00 -7.20
N TRP A 221 37.99 8.78 -6.89
CA TRP A 221 37.35 7.94 -7.89
C TRP A 221 36.06 8.58 -8.44
N LEU A 222 35.25 9.23 -7.60
CA LEU A 222 34.07 9.96 -8.06
C LEU A 222 34.41 11.11 -9.00
N GLU A 223 35.44 11.91 -8.67
CA GLU A 223 35.92 12.99 -9.54
C GLU A 223 36.46 12.44 -10.88
N GLU A 224 37.19 11.33 -10.86
CA GLU A 224 37.72 10.71 -12.08
C GLU A 224 36.59 10.15 -12.96
N VAL A 225 35.52 9.59 -12.37
CA VAL A 225 34.36 9.08 -13.10
C VAL A 225 33.58 10.22 -13.76
N ASP A 226 33.45 11.37 -13.08
CA ASP A 226 32.83 12.58 -13.65
C ASP A 226 33.58 13.04 -14.90
N VAL A 227 34.91 13.19 -14.78
CA VAL A 227 35.75 13.61 -15.90
C VAL A 227 35.68 12.61 -17.05
N TRP A 228 35.72 11.32 -16.76
CA TRP A 228 35.60 10.26 -17.77
C TRP A 228 34.26 10.33 -18.51
N ALA A 229 33.14 10.53 -17.81
CA ALA A 229 31.81 10.55 -18.42
C ALA A 229 31.65 11.72 -19.39
N ASP A 230 32.17 12.90 -19.03
CA ASP A 230 32.15 14.09 -19.90
C ASP A 230 33.02 13.87 -21.16
N GLU A 231 34.22 13.28 -21.00
CA GLU A 231 35.11 12.95 -22.11
C GLU A 231 34.50 11.91 -23.07
N PHE A 232 33.92 10.84 -22.52
CA PHE A 232 33.27 9.78 -23.29
C PHE A 232 32.09 10.32 -24.11
N SER A 233 31.25 11.16 -23.49
CA SER A 233 30.10 11.78 -24.17
C SER A 233 30.56 12.60 -25.39
N ALA A 234 31.62 13.39 -25.24
CA ALA A 234 32.15 14.20 -26.33
C ALA A 234 32.76 13.37 -27.47
N VAL A 235 33.36 12.20 -27.18
CA VAL A 235 33.88 11.27 -28.20
C VAL A 235 32.74 10.62 -28.97
N MET A 236 31.70 10.17 -28.27
CA MET A 236 30.56 9.50 -28.89
C MET A 236 29.69 10.45 -29.73
N GLU A 237 29.55 11.71 -29.31
CA GLU A 237 28.85 12.74 -30.08
C GLU A 237 29.54 12.98 -31.43
N LYS A 238 30.88 13.14 -31.42
CA LYS A 238 31.65 13.30 -32.67
C LYS A 238 31.64 12.06 -33.56
N TRP A 239 31.80 10.87 -32.97
CA TRP A 239 31.71 9.62 -33.74
C TRP A 239 30.32 9.44 -34.35
N GLY A 240 29.26 9.76 -33.61
CA GLY A 240 27.87 9.72 -34.11
C GLY A 240 27.62 10.69 -35.26
N GLU A 241 28.17 11.91 -35.19
CA GLU A 241 28.08 12.89 -36.27
C GLU A 241 28.82 12.45 -37.54
N GLU A 242 30.01 11.86 -37.42
CA GLU A 242 30.80 11.35 -38.55
C GLU A 242 30.19 10.07 -39.15
N PHE A 243 29.70 9.17 -38.31
CA PHE A 243 28.94 8.01 -38.74
C PHE A 243 27.67 8.44 -39.50
N GLY A 244 26.90 9.38 -38.96
CA GLY A 244 25.68 9.89 -39.59
C GLY A 244 25.92 10.54 -40.95
N LYS A 245 27.02 11.29 -41.11
CA LYS A 245 27.41 11.89 -42.40
C LYS A 245 27.78 10.83 -43.44
N ASN A 246 28.62 9.85 -43.07
CA ASN A 246 29.02 8.77 -43.99
C ASN A 246 27.87 7.79 -44.31
N PHE A 247 26.90 7.68 -43.40
CA PHE A 247 25.71 6.85 -43.55
C PHE A 247 24.71 7.49 -44.53
N SER A 248 24.50 8.81 -44.45
CA SER A 248 23.56 9.55 -45.33
C SER A 248 23.95 9.52 -46.81
N ASP A 249 25.24 9.53 -47.13
CA ASP A 249 25.73 9.65 -48.52
C ASP A 249 25.57 8.35 -49.34
N LYS A 250 25.21 7.21 -48.72
CA LYS A 250 25.13 5.89 -49.38
C LYS A 250 23.71 5.35 -49.62
N PHE A 251 22.66 6.06 -49.23
CA PHE A 251 21.28 5.62 -49.49
C PHE A 251 20.76 6.16 -50.83
N SER A 252 20.49 5.25 -51.77
CA SER A 252 19.83 5.60 -53.04
C SER A 252 18.41 6.13 -52.76
N PRO A 253 17.87 7.09 -53.55
CA PRO A 253 16.47 7.54 -53.46
C PRO A 253 15.43 6.41 -53.49
N ASP A 254 15.79 5.25 -54.05
CA ASP A 254 14.92 4.06 -54.07
C ASP A 254 14.79 3.37 -52.70
N PHE A 255 15.77 3.52 -51.80
CA PHE A 255 15.70 3.00 -50.44
C PHE A 255 14.76 3.84 -49.57
N GLU A 256 14.89 5.17 -49.63
CA GLU A 256 13.99 6.10 -48.93
C GLU A 256 12.54 5.85 -49.34
N LYS A 257 12.25 5.75 -50.65
CA LYS A 257 10.88 5.44 -51.11
C LYS A 257 10.34 4.11 -50.61
N LYS A 258 11.17 3.07 -50.51
CA LYS A 258 10.76 1.74 -50.04
C LYS A 258 10.54 1.71 -48.53
N MET A 259 11.34 2.45 -47.77
CA MET A 259 11.20 2.57 -46.32
C MET A 259 10.05 3.50 -45.92
N GLU A 260 9.81 4.57 -46.67
CA GLU A 260 8.60 5.40 -46.52
C GLU A 260 7.35 4.59 -46.82
N ALA A 261 7.31 3.84 -47.92
CA ALA A 261 6.17 2.99 -48.26
C ALA A 261 5.92 1.89 -47.20
N TRP A 262 7.00 1.23 -46.73
CA TRP A 262 6.88 0.23 -45.66
C TRP A 262 6.47 0.86 -44.32
N GLY A 263 7.03 2.02 -43.96
CA GLY A 263 6.69 2.75 -42.73
C GLY A 263 5.25 3.25 -42.75
N GLU A 264 4.75 3.72 -43.88
CA GLU A 264 3.33 4.06 -44.06
C GLU A 264 2.42 2.82 -43.96
N GLU A 265 2.79 1.69 -44.58
CA GLU A 265 2.01 0.45 -44.48
C GLU A 265 2.03 -0.15 -43.07
N PHE A 266 3.17 -0.12 -42.39
CA PHE A 266 3.31 -0.56 -41.01
C PHE A 266 2.59 0.37 -40.05
N GLY A 267 2.69 1.69 -40.24
CA GLY A 267 1.93 2.70 -39.52
C GLY A 267 0.42 2.46 -39.65
N LYS A 268 -0.08 2.24 -40.88
CA LYS A 268 -1.48 1.88 -41.13
C LYS A 268 -1.89 0.56 -40.48
N LYS A 269 -1.01 -0.44 -40.44
CA LYS A 269 -1.27 -1.72 -39.75
C LYS A 269 -1.29 -1.55 -38.22
N MET A 270 -0.43 -0.71 -37.66
CA MET A 270 -0.40 -0.43 -36.22
C MET A 270 -1.55 0.48 -35.77
N GLU A 271 -1.96 1.42 -36.62
CA GLU A 271 -3.15 2.24 -36.41
C GLU A 271 -4.41 1.37 -36.48
N ALA A 272 -4.54 0.52 -37.51
CA ALA A 272 -5.64 -0.44 -37.61
C ALA A 272 -5.63 -1.48 -36.48
N TRP A 273 -4.47 -1.98 -36.05
CA TRP A 273 -4.38 -2.85 -34.87
C TRP A 273 -4.71 -2.10 -33.59
N GLY A 274 -4.28 -0.85 -33.43
CA GLY A 274 -4.61 -0.02 -32.27
C GLY A 274 -6.09 0.36 -32.21
N GLU A 275 -6.72 0.58 -33.36
CA GLU A 275 -8.17 0.76 -33.50
C GLU A 275 -8.91 -0.56 -33.25
N GLU A 276 -8.50 -1.69 -33.84
CA GLU A 276 -9.16 -2.99 -33.67
C GLU A 276 -8.95 -3.57 -32.25
N PHE A 277 -7.77 -3.41 -31.67
CA PHE A 277 -7.48 -3.73 -30.27
C PHE A 277 -8.22 -2.77 -29.34
N GLY A 278 -8.21 -1.47 -29.61
CA GLY A 278 -8.94 -0.47 -28.83
C GLY A 278 -10.46 -0.69 -28.87
N GLU A 279 -11.01 -1.09 -30.02
CA GLU A 279 -12.42 -1.45 -30.19
C GLU A 279 -12.74 -2.81 -29.55
N LYS A 280 -11.95 -3.86 -29.76
CA LYS A 280 -12.17 -5.17 -29.12
C LYS A 280 -11.99 -5.11 -27.61
N PHE A 281 -10.94 -4.46 -27.13
CA PHE A 281 -10.71 -4.23 -25.71
C PHE A 281 -11.76 -3.28 -25.12
N GLY A 282 -12.19 -2.27 -25.87
CA GLY A 282 -13.31 -1.40 -25.50
C GLY A 282 -14.63 -2.17 -25.38
N GLN A 283 -14.91 -3.09 -26.30
CA GLN A 283 -16.05 -4.00 -26.27
C GLN A 283 -15.93 -5.04 -25.13
N GLU A 284 -14.74 -5.57 -24.87
CA GLU A 284 -14.45 -6.47 -23.74
C GLU A 284 -14.58 -5.75 -22.40
N MET A 285 -14.16 -4.48 -22.30
CA MET A 285 -14.36 -3.63 -21.12
C MET A 285 -15.80 -3.15 -20.97
N GLU A 286 -16.55 -3.01 -22.06
CA GLU A 286 -18.00 -2.74 -22.05
C GLU A 286 -18.76 -3.98 -21.57
N ALA A 287 -18.46 -5.15 -22.13
CA ALA A 287 -19.03 -6.43 -21.71
C ALA A 287 -18.62 -6.78 -20.27
N TRP A 288 -17.36 -6.58 -19.89
CA TRP A 288 -16.91 -6.73 -18.51
C TRP A 288 -17.56 -5.68 -17.61
N GLY A 289 -17.63 -4.40 -17.99
CA GLY A 289 -18.29 -3.37 -17.19
C GLY A 289 -19.78 -3.66 -16.94
N GLU A 290 -20.48 -4.22 -17.93
CA GLU A 290 -21.89 -4.64 -17.83
C GLU A 290 -22.05 -5.95 -17.02
N GLU A 291 -21.28 -7.00 -17.33
CA GLU A 291 -21.38 -8.33 -16.70
C GLU A 291 -20.78 -8.35 -15.29
N PHE A 292 -19.60 -7.75 -15.12
CA PHE A 292 -18.97 -7.51 -13.81
C PHE A 292 -19.78 -6.49 -13.02
N GLY A 293 -20.26 -5.38 -13.61
CA GLY A 293 -21.08 -4.40 -12.90
C GLY A 293 -22.34 -5.01 -12.28
N GLU A 294 -23.10 -5.80 -13.05
CA GLU A 294 -24.28 -6.48 -12.51
C GLU A 294 -23.94 -7.62 -11.54
N LYS A 295 -22.93 -8.44 -11.84
CA LYS A 295 -22.54 -9.57 -10.99
C LYS A 295 -21.90 -9.09 -9.69
N PHE A 296 -20.98 -8.14 -9.75
CA PHE A 296 -20.37 -7.51 -8.58
C PHE A 296 -21.37 -6.64 -7.83
N GLY A 297 -22.29 -5.96 -8.53
CA GLY A 297 -23.41 -5.29 -7.89
C GLY A 297 -24.18 -6.24 -6.99
N LYS A 298 -24.52 -7.43 -7.51
CA LYS A 298 -25.15 -8.50 -6.72
C LYS A 298 -24.25 -9.04 -5.62
N GLU A 299 -22.97 -9.30 -5.88
CA GLU A 299 -22.01 -9.78 -4.86
C GLU A 299 -21.77 -8.75 -3.75
N MET A 300 -21.74 -7.46 -4.07
CA MET A 300 -21.62 -6.37 -3.10
C MET A 300 -22.93 -6.14 -2.35
N GLU A 301 -24.09 -6.31 -2.99
CA GLU A 301 -25.39 -6.26 -2.30
C GLU A 301 -25.56 -7.48 -1.38
N GLU A 302 -25.16 -8.67 -1.81
CA GLU A 302 -25.12 -9.88 -0.99
C GLU A 302 -24.09 -9.74 0.12
N TRP A 303 -22.89 -9.23 -0.16
CA TRP A 303 -21.90 -8.93 0.87
C TRP A 303 -22.43 -7.88 1.83
N ALA A 304 -23.09 -6.81 1.36
CA ALA A 304 -23.66 -5.79 2.24
C ALA A 304 -24.77 -6.38 3.12
N LYS A 305 -25.63 -7.26 2.59
CA LYS A 305 -26.62 -8.01 3.38
C LYS A 305 -25.98 -8.96 4.37
N GLN A 306 -25.01 -9.77 3.93
CA GLN A 306 -24.25 -10.69 4.78
C GLN A 306 -23.45 -9.93 5.84
N PHE A 307 -22.91 -8.77 5.52
CA PHE A 307 -22.16 -7.90 6.42
C PHE A 307 -23.10 -7.10 7.32
N GLU A 308 -24.34 -6.80 6.91
CA GLU A 308 -25.40 -6.32 7.80
C GLU A 308 -25.82 -7.42 8.78
N ASP A 309 -25.92 -8.68 8.33
CA ASP A 309 -26.15 -9.83 9.20
C ASP A 309 -24.95 -10.09 10.13
N ASP A 310 -23.73 -9.96 9.64
CA ASP A 310 -22.49 -9.99 10.43
C ASP A 310 -22.32 -8.73 11.31
N ALA A 311 -22.94 -7.60 10.92
CA ALA A 311 -23.05 -6.39 11.72
C ALA A 311 -24.08 -6.60 12.84
N ASN A 312 -25.16 -7.33 12.58
CA ASN A 312 -26.11 -7.81 13.57
C ASN A 312 -25.48 -8.84 14.51
N ARG A 313 -24.38 -9.49 14.11
CA ARG A 313 -23.52 -10.23 15.05
C ARG A 313 -22.82 -9.28 16.03
N TRP A 314 -22.57 -8.01 15.72
CA TRP A 314 -22.15 -7.05 16.77
C TRP A 314 -23.35 -6.72 17.65
N THR A 315 -23.44 -7.42 18.78
CA THR A 315 -24.57 -7.32 19.70
C THR A 315 -24.32 -6.23 20.72
N GLN A 316 -25.39 -5.49 21.04
CA GLN A 316 -25.38 -4.54 22.15
C GLN A 316 -26.02 -5.18 23.37
N GLU A 317 -25.22 -5.54 24.38
CA GLU A 317 -25.73 -5.98 25.67
C GLU A 317 -25.66 -4.83 26.68
N THR A 318 -26.61 -4.80 27.61
CA THR A 318 -26.56 -3.90 28.77
C THR A 318 -26.19 -4.73 29.98
N ASP A 319 -25.09 -4.39 30.64
CA ASP A 319 -24.69 -5.12 31.85
C ASP A 319 -25.62 -4.83 33.04
N LYS A 320 -25.44 -5.55 34.14
CA LYS A 320 -26.24 -5.41 35.37
C LYS A 320 -26.24 -3.99 35.97
N ASN A 321 -25.30 -3.14 35.54
CA ASN A 321 -25.13 -1.77 36.02
C ASN A 321 -25.61 -0.73 34.99
N GLY A 322 -26.22 -1.14 33.88
CA GLY A 322 -26.75 -0.25 32.86
C GLY A 322 -25.75 0.17 31.77
N ASN A 323 -24.54 -0.39 31.75
CA ASN A 323 -23.51 -0.02 30.76
C ASN A 323 -23.72 -0.81 29.47
N LYS A 324 -23.66 -0.12 28.32
CA LYS A 324 -23.75 -0.77 27.01
C LYS A 324 -22.39 -1.32 26.60
N ILE A 325 -22.37 -2.55 26.11
CA ILE A 325 -21.19 -3.25 25.59
C ILE A 325 -21.49 -3.62 24.15
N ILE A 326 -20.57 -3.31 23.23
CA ILE A 326 -20.65 -3.70 21.81
C ILE A 326 -19.56 -4.73 21.55
N TYR A 327 -19.97 -5.98 21.30
CA TYR A 327 -19.08 -7.12 21.07
C TYR A 327 -19.57 -7.97 19.89
N LYS A 328 -18.69 -8.75 19.25
CA LYS A 328 -19.07 -9.64 18.15
C LYS A 328 -19.58 -10.97 18.72
N SER A 329 -20.81 -11.33 18.41
CA SER A 329 -21.44 -12.63 18.66
C SER A 329 -20.90 -13.64 17.64
N GLY A 330 -20.05 -14.56 18.10
CA GLY A 330 -19.38 -15.57 17.28
C GLY A 330 -17.87 -15.39 17.26
N LYS A 331 -17.14 -16.47 17.57
CA LYS A 331 -15.66 -16.51 17.59
C LYS A 331 -15.06 -16.87 16.23
N ASP A 332 -15.76 -16.60 15.13
CA ASP A 332 -15.30 -16.96 13.80
C ASP A 332 -14.12 -16.04 13.43
N MET A 333 -12.90 -16.52 13.70
CA MET A 333 -11.62 -15.95 13.27
C MET A 333 -11.04 -16.88 12.21
N GLN A 334 -10.56 -16.35 11.09
CA GLN A 334 -9.98 -17.17 10.03
C GLN A 334 -8.69 -17.84 10.55
N PHE A 335 -8.65 -19.16 10.41
CA PHE A 335 -7.67 -20.05 11.04
C PHE A 335 -6.57 -20.39 10.03
N HIS A 336 -5.32 -20.03 10.33
CA HIS A 336 -4.19 -20.35 9.45
C HIS A 336 -3.10 -21.21 10.12
N GLY A 337 -3.32 -21.76 11.31
CA GLY A 337 -2.35 -22.66 11.95
C GLY A 337 -2.91 -23.42 13.14
N LYS A 338 -2.22 -24.46 13.64
CA LYS A 338 -2.71 -25.42 14.67
C LYS A 338 -3.30 -24.78 15.96
N ALA A 339 -2.95 -23.53 16.26
CA ALA A 339 -3.43 -22.78 17.41
C ALA A 339 -3.69 -21.31 17.06
N ASN A 340 -4.79 -20.78 17.58
CA ASN A 340 -5.17 -19.38 17.50
C ASN A 340 -4.75 -18.65 18.77
N LYS A 341 -4.11 -17.50 18.60
CA LYS A 341 -3.72 -16.60 19.69
C LYS A 341 -4.58 -15.35 19.57
N THR A 342 -5.37 -15.07 20.61
CA THR A 342 -6.38 -14.02 20.55
C THR A 342 -6.26 -13.07 21.72
N ILE A 343 -6.25 -11.78 21.42
CA ILE A 343 -6.33 -10.68 22.39
C ILE A 343 -7.63 -9.94 22.17
N ILE A 344 -8.45 -9.83 23.21
CA ILE A 344 -9.64 -9.00 23.25
C ILE A 344 -9.33 -7.80 24.13
N VAL A 345 -9.52 -6.60 23.59
CA VAL A 345 -9.36 -5.34 24.31
C VAL A 345 -10.72 -4.66 24.37
N ARG A 346 -11.26 -4.54 25.57
CA ARG A 346 -12.52 -3.84 25.84
C ARG A 346 -12.21 -2.46 26.41
N MET A 347 -12.72 -1.40 25.79
CA MET A 347 -12.32 -0.04 26.14
C MET A 347 -13.47 0.97 26.04
N PRO A 348 -13.37 2.15 26.69
CA PRO A 348 -14.35 3.21 26.50
C PRO A 348 -14.47 3.62 25.03
N LYS A 349 -15.66 4.01 24.59
CA LYS A 349 -15.84 4.62 23.26
C LYS A 349 -14.99 5.88 23.12
N GLY A 350 -14.44 6.12 21.93
CA GLY A 350 -13.61 7.30 21.65
C GLY A 350 -12.15 7.18 22.11
N THR A 351 -11.76 6.05 22.72
CA THR A 351 -10.36 5.79 23.11
C THR A 351 -9.46 5.79 21.88
N LYS A 352 -8.33 6.53 21.95
CA LYS A 352 -7.35 6.56 20.87
C LYS A 352 -6.63 5.22 20.81
N THR A 353 -6.48 4.66 19.61
CA THR A 353 -5.82 3.39 19.40
C THR A 353 -4.66 3.51 18.42
N ASP A 354 -3.54 2.90 18.78
CA ASP A 354 -2.36 2.75 17.93
C ASP A 354 -2.07 1.25 17.79
N VAL A 355 -2.22 0.70 16.58
CA VAL A 355 -2.33 -0.74 16.38
C VAL A 355 -1.41 -1.17 15.24
N ASN A 356 -0.44 -2.01 15.56
CA ASN A 356 0.41 -2.69 14.59
C ASN A 356 0.14 -4.19 14.68
N VAL A 357 -0.36 -4.79 13.60
CA VAL A 357 -0.63 -6.23 13.52
C VAL A 357 0.04 -6.80 12.28
N LYS A 358 0.86 -7.83 12.50
CA LYS A 358 1.53 -8.58 11.43
C LYS A 358 1.12 -10.05 11.47
N TYR A 359 0.60 -10.59 10.36
CA TYR A 359 0.07 -11.96 10.27
C TYR A 359 -1.03 -12.22 11.31
N GLY A 360 -2.27 -11.85 11.02
CA GLY A 360 -3.39 -12.07 11.95
C GLY A 360 -4.66 -11.38 11.49
N GLU A 361 -5.59 -11.14 12.42
CA GLU A 361 -6.80 -10.37 12.15
C GLU A 361 -6.93 -9.21 13.13
N LEU A 362 -7.37 -8.05 12.63
CA LEU A 362 -7.83 -6.94 13.44
C LEU A 362 -9.34 -6.77 13.28
N LYS A 363 -10.09 -6.96 14.37
CA LYS A 363 -11.55 -6.75 14.42
C LYS A 363 -11.87 -5.55 15.29
N MET A 364 -12.72 -4.64 14.81
CA MET A 364 -13.11 -3.45 15.56
C MET A 364 -14.62 -3.22 15.51
N ALA A 365 -15.26 -3.22 16.69
CA ALA A 365 -16.68 -2.85 16.81
C ALA A 365 -16.91 -1.39 16.39
N SER A 366 -16.08 -0.50 16.93
CA SER A 366 -16.09 0.93 16.66
C SER A 366 -14.68 1.45 16.90
N ALA A 367 -14.13 2.11 15.89
CA ALA A 367 -12.83 2.75 15.93
C ALA A 367 -13.00 4.27 15.85
N TYR A 368 -12.30 5.00 16.70
CA TYR A 368 -12.32 6.46 16.71
C TYR A 368 -10.89 6.98 16.79
N ASN A 369 -10.45 7.74 15.78
CA ASN A 369 -9.07 8.23 15.68
C ASN A 369 -8.01 7.11 15.80
N VAL A 370 -8.26 5.99 15.13
CA VAL A 370 -7.33 4.86 15.11
C VAL A 370 -6.15 5.16 14.19
N LYS A 371 -4.95 4.81 14.63
CA LYS A 371 -3.76 4.67 13.80
C LYS A 371 -3.46 3.19 13.68
N ALA A 372 -3.54 2.63 12.47
CA ALA A 372 -3.29 1.21 12.25
C ALA A 372 -2.28 0.96 11.15
N THR A 373 -1.37 0.01 11.39
CA THR A 373 -0.45 -0.54 10.40
C THR A 373 -0.64 -2.05 10.36
N LEU A 374 -1.14 -2.57 9.24
CA LEU A 374 -1.56 -3.96 9.09
C LEU A 374 -0.79 -4.59 7.94
N ASN A 375 0.00 -5.63 8.24
CA ASN A 375 0.80 -6.33 7.24
C ASN A 375 0.43 -7.80 7.23
N TYR A 376 -0.11 -8.29 6.11
CA TYR A 376 -0.68 -9.65 6.03
C TYR A 376 -1.72 -9.88 7.13
N ALA A 377 -2.48 -8.84 7.48
CA ALA A 377 -3.46 -8.89 8.54
C ALA A 377 -4.81 -8.35 8.07
N THR A 378 -5.84 -9.17 8.15
CA THR A 378 -7.20 -8.82 7.70
C THR A 378 -7.79 -7.77 8.63
N LEU A 379 -8.35 -6.70 8.07
CA LEU A 379 -9.15 -5.72 8.83
C LEU A 379 -10.64 -6.01 8.68
N THR A 380 -11.36 -6.08 9.79
CA THR A 380 -12.82 -6.09 9.80
C THR A 380 -13.34 -5.07 10.81
N ALA A 381 -14.00 -4.01 10.35
CA ALA A 381 -14.54 -2.98 11.21
C ALA A 381 -16.01 -2.68 10.90
N ASN A 382 -16.83 -2.54 11.95
CA ASN A 382 -18.22 -2.12 11.75
C ASN A 382 -18.35 -0.59 11.62
N SER A 383 -17.55 0.17 12.36
CA SER A 383 -17.54 1.63 12.24
C SER A 383 -16.15 2.21 12.48
N ILE A 384 -15.74 3.14 11.62
CA ILE A 384 -14.49 3.90 11.71
C ILE A 384 -14.83 5.39 11.60
N ASP A 385 -14.33 6.20 12.53
CA ASP A 385 -14.63 7.63 12.63
C ASP A 385 -13.47 8.42 13.27
N GLY A 386 -13.57 9.74 13.31
CA GLY A 386 -12.72 10.64 14.09
C GLY A 386 -11.93 11.66 13.29
N GLY A 387 -11.84 11.51 11.96
CA GLY A 387 -11.16 12.45 11.06
C GLY A 387 -9.63 12.50 11.18
N LYS A 388 -9.06 11.99 12.28
CA LYS A 388 -7.60 11.73 12.42
C LYS A 388 -7.27 10.24 12.34
N THR A 389 -8.23 9.44 11.88
CA THR A 389 -8.03 8.03 11.58
C THR A 389 -7.06 7.88 10.42
N LEU A 390 -6.05 7.03 10.57
CA LEU A 390 -5.06 6.67 9.56
C LEU A 390 -4.86 5.16 9.57
N ILE A 391 -5.20 4.48 8.49
CA ILE A 391 -5.03 3.02 8.37
C ILE A 391 -4.16 2.73 7.15
N ASP A 392 -3.02 2.07 7.35
CA ASP A 392 -2.16 1.52 6.30
C ASP A 392 -2.26 -0.01 6.35
N ALA A 393 -2.85 -0.62 5.32
CA ALA A 393 -3.06 -2.05 5.22
C ALA A 393 -2.41 -2.62 3.96
N SER A 394 -1.74 -3.76 4.10
CA SER A 394 -1.03 -4.40 2.99
C SER A 394 -1.21 -5.92 2.98
N TYR A 395 -1.32 -6.49 1.78
CA TYR A 395 -1.32 -7.94 1.50
C TYR A 395 -2.47 -8.77 2.11
N ALA A 396 -3.49 -8.14 2.68
CA ALA A 396 -4.63 -8.83 3.26
C ALA A 396 -5.93 -8.04 3.09
N PRO A 397 -7.10 -8.71 3.10
CA PRO A 397 -8.38 -8.05 2.87
C PRO A 397 -8.75 -6.99 3.90
N VAL A 398 -9.53 -6.00 3.45
CA VAL A 398 -10.07 -4.92 4.29
C VAL A 398 -11.58 -4.85 4.12
N TYR A 399 -12.31 -5.00 5.23
CA TYR A 399 -13.77 -4.94 5.24
C TYR A 399 -14.25 -3.92 6.26
N VAL A 400 -14.96 -2.89 5.78
CA VAL A 400 -15.51 -1.83 6.65
C VAL A 400 -16.97 -1.56 6.31
N ASN A 401 -17.86 -1.62 7.30
CA ASN A 401 -19.26 -1.29 7.09
C ASN A 401 -19.51 0.22 7.03
N ASN A 402 -19.06 0.98 8.04
CA ASN A 402 -19.30 2.43 8.08
C ASN A 402 -17.97 3.18 8.22
N TRP A 403 -17.55 3.84 7.14
CA TRP A 403 -16.42 4.75 7.13
C TRP A 403 -16.91 6.20 7.20
N ASN A 404 -16.81 6.83 8.36
CA ASN A 404 -17.34 8.17 8.59
C ASN A 404 -16.35 9.27 8.20
N ASP A 405 -15.11 9.19 8.69
CA ASP A 405 -14.07 10.19 8.45
C ASP A 405 -12.67 9.65 8.77
N GLY A 406 -11.76 9.68 7.79
CA GLY A 406 -10.38 9.24 7.94
C GLY A 406 -9.66 8.95 6.62
N SER A 407 -8.40 8.54 6.71
CA SER A 407 -7.59 8.11 5.57
C SER A 407 -7.32 6.59 5.60
N LEU A 408 -7.38 5.99 4.41
CA LEU A 408 -7.10 4.58 4.16
C LEU A 408 -6.05 4.46 3.06
N LYS A 409 -4.96 3.78 3.36
CA LYS A 409 -3.98 3.35 2.38
C LYS A 409 -4.01 1.82 2.28
N VAL A 410 -4.14 1.33 1.06
CA VAL A 410 -4.13 -0.10 0.74
C VAL A 410 -3.06 -0.38 -0.30
N SER A 411 -2.17 -1.32 0.01
CA SER A 411 -1.08 -1.73 -0.89
C SER A 411 -1.10 -3.23 -1.11
N TYR A 412 -1.22 -3.68 -2.36
CA TYR A 412 -1.29 -5.11 -2.71
C TYR A 412 -2.48 -5.82 -2.05
N VAL A 413 -3.63 -5.15 -1.98
CA VAL A 413 -4.87 -5.69 -1.40
C VAL A 413 -5.83 -6.06 -2.52
N GLU A 414 -6.03 -7.36 -2.73
CA GLU A 414 -6.92 -7.89 -3.77
C GLU A 414 -8.42 -7.73 -3.44
N ASP A 415 -8.76 -7.53 -2.16
CA ASP A 415 -10.15 -7.43 -1.72
C ASP A 415 -10.32 -6.37 -0.61
N CYS A 416 -10.56 -5.13 -1.02
CA CYS A 416 -10.95 -4.04 -0.11
C CYS A 416 -12.42 -3.68 -0.36
N ARG A 417 -13.30 -3.91 0.62
CA ARG A 417 -14.73 -3.58 0.54
C ARG A 417 -15.14 -2.60 1.62
N LEU A 418 -15.69 -1.47 1.18
CA LEU A 418 -16.24 -0.42 2.03
C LEU A 418 -17.73 -0.30 1.72
N ASN A 419 -18.60 -0.47 2.71
CA ASN A 419 -20.05 -0.38 2.48
C ASN A 419 -20.49 1.09 2.39
N ASN A 420 -20.68 1.76 3.53
CA ASN A 420 -21.10 3.15 3.60
C ASN A 420 -19.91 4.06 3.90
N VAL A 421 -19.62 5.00 3.01
CA VAL A 421 -18.48 5.91 3.12
C VAL A 421 -18.94 7.35 3.06
N LYS A 422 -18.57 8.16 4.06
CA LYS A 422 -18.97 9.57 4.17
C LYS A 422 -17.85 10.53 3.81
N VAL A 423 -16.72 10.48 4.51
CA VAL A 423 -15.51 11.26 4.21
C VAL A 423 -14.31 10.33 4.18
N ILE A 424 -13.62 10.22 3.04
CA ILE A 424 -12.44 9.36 2.90
C ILE A 424 -11.34 10.04 2.10
N ASP A 425 -10.10 9.79 2.52
CA ASP A 425 -8.89 9.98 1.74
C ASP A 425 -8.25 8.60 1.47
N LEU A 426 -8.50 8.05 0.30
CA LEU A 426 -8.10 6.70 -0.11
C LEU A 426 -6.88 6.76 -1.02
N HIS A 427 -5.86 5.96 -0.69
CA HIS A 427 -4.72 5.68 -1.56
C HIS A 427 -4.59 4.18 -1.81
N ALA A 428 -4.96 3.75 -3.00
CA ALA A 428 -4.83 2.37 -3.45
C ALA A 428 -3.60 2.22 -4.35
N ASN A 429 -2.71 1.29 -4.01
CA ASN A 429 -1.59 0.90 -4.86
C ASN A 429 -1.63 -0.61 -5.11
N SER A 430 -1.66 -1.04 -6.36
CA SER A 430 -1.74 -2.45 -6.76
C SER A 430 -2.88 -3.17 -6.01
N SER A 431 -4.02 -2.50 -5.87
CA SER A 431 -5.13 -2.94 -5.01
C SER A 431 -6.47 -2.75 -5.69
N ASP A 432 -7.42 -3.62 -5.37
CA ASP A 432 -8.80 -3.55 -5.84
C ASP A 432 -9.70 -3.07 -4.71
N VAL A 433 -10.38 -1.93 -4.94
CA VAL A 433 -11.23 -1.27 -3.94
C VAL A 433 -12.66 -1.17 -4.43
N ASN A 434 -13.59 -1.69 -3.62
CA ASN A 434 -15.02 -1.67 -3.86
C ASN A 434 -15.71 -0.81 -2.80
N ILE A 435 -16.38 0.26 -3.23
CA ILE A 435 -17.18 1.14 -2.38
C ILE A 435 -18.65 1.00 -2.77
N ASN A 436 -19.49 0.56 -1.84
CA ASN A 436 -20.92 0.41 -2.11
C ASN A 436 -21.61 1.78 -2.24
N GLU A 437 -21.54 2.64 -1.22
CA GLU A 437 -22.16 3.97 -1.27
C GLU A 437 -21.25 5.09 -0.73
N LEU A 438 -20.98 6.10 -1.58
CA LEU A 438 -20.37 7.37 -1.19
C LEU A 438 -21.43 8.42 -0.86
N THR A 439 -21.35 9.04 0.31
CA THR A 439 -22.40 9.94 0.82
C THR A 439 -22.00 11.41 0.96
N SER A 440 -20.70 11.75 1.01
CA SER A 440 -20.27 13.14 1.15
C SER A 440 -19.01 13.51 0.34
N ASN A 441 -17.82 13.41 0.91
CA ASN A 441 -16.57 13.82 0.27
C ASN A 441 -15.65 12.61 0.08
N ALA A 442 -14.97 12.53 -1.05
CA ALA A 442 -13.99 11.48 -1.28
C ALA A 442 -12.81 11.99 -2.09
N ILE A 443 -11.61 11.70 -1.62
CA ILE A 443 -10.38 11.75 -2.42
C ILE A 443 -10.00 10.29 -2.66
N LEU A 444 -9.99 9.87 -3.92
CA LEU A 444 -9.77 8.49 -4.32
C LEU A 444 -8.56 8.45 -5.26
N SER A 445 -7.43 7.97 -4.76
CA SER A 445 -6.21 7.80 -5.55
C SER A 445 -5.97 6.33 -5.84
N GLY A 446 -5.67 5.98 -7.08
CA GLY A 446 -5.38 4.61 -7.50
C GLY A 446 -4.15 4.54 -8.42
N SER A 447 -3.23 3.62 -8.12
CA SER A 447 -2.11 3.27 -9.00
C SER A 447 -2.00 1.77 -9.18
N PHE A 448 -2.24 1.25 -10.39
CA PHE A 448 -2.35 -0.19 -10.69
C PHE A 448 -3.46 -0.89 -9.89
N GLY A 449 -4.45 -1.48 -10.57
CA GLY A 449 -5.64 -2.09 -9.93
C GLY A 449 -6.92 -1.34 -10.26
N ASN A 450 -8.01 -1.68 -9.56
CA ASN A 450 -9.35 -1.23 -9.90
C ASN A 450 -10.05 -0.50 -8.75
N LEU A 451 -10.80 0.55 -9.08
CA LEU A 451 -11.64 1.29 -8.15
C LEU A 451 -13.10 1.26 -8.57
N TYR A 452 -13.97 0.66 -7.76
CA TYR A 452 -15.41 0.60 -8.01
C TYR A 452 -16.17 1.40 -6.98
N VAL A 453 -17.10 2.22 -7.45
CA VAL A 453 -18.03 2.95 -6.60
C VAL A 453 -19.44 2.72 -7.16
N LEU A 454 -20.19 1.85 -6.47
CA LEU A 454 -21.48 1.36 -6.95
C LEU A 454 -22.61 2.38 -6.81
N LYS A 455 -22.50 3.31 -5.86
CA LYS A 455 -23.52 4.33 -5.63
C LYS A 455 -22.92 5.60 -5.10
N VAL A 456 -23.41 6.71 -5.63
CA VAL A 456 -23.15 8.04 -5.09
C VAL A 456 -24.46 8.65 -4.63
N SER A 457 -24.53 9.00 -3.35
CA SER A 457 -25.70 9.64 -2.76
C SER A 457 -26.00 10.98 -3.42
N PRO A 458 -27.26 11.34 -3.65
CA PRO A 458 -27.63 12.68 -4.14
C PRO A 458 -27.15 13.84 -3.26
N ASN A 459 -26.76 13.56 -2.01
CA ASN A 459 -26.28 14.54 -1.03
C ASN A 459 -24.75 14.71 -1.02
N PHE A 460 -24.02 14.06 -1.94
CA PHE A 460 -22.56 14.21 -2.04
C PHE A 460 -22.14 15.67 -2.24
N LYS A 461 -20.88 15.97 -1.93
CA LYS A 461 -20.30 17.30 -2.02
C LYS A 461 -19.17 17.36 -3.05
N SER A 462 -18.08 16.62 -2.83
CA SER A 462 -16.96 16.54 -3.78
C SER A 462 -16.44 15.12 -3.90
N ILE A 463 -16.17 14.69 -5.11
CA ILE A 463 -15.46 13.44 -5.38
C ILE A 463 -14.29 13.80 -6.29
N ASP A 464 -13.08 13.60 -5.77
CA ASP A 464 -11.83 13.87 -6.46
C ASP A 464 -11.11 12.54 -6.70
N ILE A 465 -10.92 12.19 -7.97
CA ILE A 465 -10.34 10.91 -8.39
C ILE A 465 -9.02 11.18 -9.09
N VAL A 466 -7.97 10.47 -8.68
CA VAL A 466 -6.63 10.53 -9.28
C VAL A 466 -6.18 9.13 -9.64
N LEU A 467 -5.98 8.86 -10.93
CA LEU A 467 -5.62 7.53 -11.43
C LEU A 467 -4.32 7.57 -12.24
N GLU A 468 -3.48 6.57 -12.00
CA GLU A 468 -2.26 6.33 -12.77
C GLU A 468 -2.11 4.82 -13.06
N ASN A 469 -2.31 4.42 -14.32
CA ASN A 469 -2.34 3.00 -14.72
C ASN A 469 -3.36 2.16 -13.94
N ALA A 470 -4.44 2.79 -13.48
CA ALA A 470 -5.53 2.18 -12.72
C ALA A 470 -6.87 2.46 -13.38
N ASP A 471 -7.80 1.53 -13.28
CA ASP A 471 -9.12 1.66 -13.88
C ASP A 471 -10.18 1.99 -12.82
N ALA A 472 -11.22 2.73 -13.22
CA ALA A 472 -12.29 3.10 -12.32
C ALA A 472 -13.69 2.98 -12.93
N VAL A 473 -14.62 2.52 -12.10
CA VAL A 473 -16.04 2.40 -12.43
C VAL A 473 -16.85 3.14 -11.38
N LEU A 474 -17.69 4.08 -11.81
CA LEU A 474 -18.44 4.95 -10.91
C LEU A 474 -19.88 5.10 -11.41
N SER A 475 -20.86 4.87 -10.54
CA SER A 475 -22.26 5.15 -10.90
C SER A 475 -22.56 6.64 -10.89
N LEU A 476 -23.32 7.11 -11.88
CA LEU A 476 -23.67 8.52 -12.02
C LEU A 476 -24.72 8.94 -10.97
N PRO A 477 -24.47 9.93 -10.09
CA PRO A 477 -25.49 10.37 -9.14
C PRO A 477 -26.60 11.15 -9.84
N ASN A 478 -27.86 10.82 -9.50
CA ASN A 478 -29.04 11.50 -10.02
C ASN A 478 -29.30 12.84 -9.30
N THR A 479 -28.36 13.79 -9.43
CA THR A 479 -28.45 15.16 -8.88
C THR A 479 -27.60 16.12 -9.71
N GLY A 480 -27.80 17.43 -9.53
CA GLY A 480 -26.98 18.42 -10.22
C GLY A 480 -25.54 18.49 -9.70
N PHE A 481 -24.54 18.43 -10.58
CA PHE A 481 -23.13 18.60 -10.22
C PHE A 481 -22.28 19.10 -11.40
N GLN A 482 -21.15 19.74 -11.06
CA GLN A 482 -20.11 20.12 -12.00
C GLN A 482 -19.14 18.97 -12.25
N PHE A 483 -18.70 18.82 -13.48
CA PHE A 483 -17.82 17.74 -13.91
C PHE A 483 -16.55 18.30 -14.54
N TYR A 484 -15.42 17.77 -14.10
CA TYR A 484 -14.11 18.03 -14.69
C TYR A 484 -13.38 16.71 -14.92
N TYR A 485 -12.87 16.52 -16.13
CA TYR A 485 -11.99 15.40 -16.46
C TYR A 485 -10.75 15.91 -17.20
N ASN A 486 -9.61 15.36 -16.82
CA ASN A 486 -8.32 15.59 -17.43
C ASN A 486 -7.61 14.25 -17.59
N GLY A 487 -7.70 13.70 -18.80
CA GLY A 487 -7.10 12.42 -19.17
C GLY A 487 -5.84 12.62 -20.00
N LYS A 488 -4.76 11.91 -19.70
CA LYS A 488 -3.58 11.77 -20.57
C LYS A 488 -3.49 10.31 -21.05
N LYS A 489 -3.69 10.09 -22.35
CA LYS A 489 -3.79 8.73 -22.94
C LYS A 489 -4.74 7.83 -22.14
N SER A 490 -5.87 8.41 -21.73
CA SER A 490 -6.88 7.80 -20.88
C SER A 490 -8.24 7.87 -21.56
N ASN A 491 -9.06 6.85 -21.35
CA ASN A 491 -10.39 6.77 -21.93
C ASN A 491 -11.45 7.08 -20.86
N LEU A 492 -12.46 7.86 -21.24
CA LEU A 492 -13.65 8.09 -20.44
C LEU A 492 -14.90 7.67 -21.21
N LYS A 493 -15.60 6.65 -20.71
CA LYS A 493 -16.95 6.30 -21.16
C LYS A 493 -17.97 6.99 -20.26
N HIS A 494 -18.78 7.87 -20.85
CA HIS A 494 -19.75 8.67 -20.10
C HIS A 494 -21.13 8.73 -20.79
N PRO A 495 -22.24 8.81 -20.04
CA PRO A 495 -23.57 8.92 -20.62
C PRO A 495 -23.80 10.28 -21.27
N LYS A 496 -24.73 10.34 -22.23
CA LYS A 496 -25.18 11.59 -22.90
C LYS A 496 -25.82 12.59 -21.95
N ALA A 497 -26.21 12.16 -20.75
CA ALA A 497 -26.79 13.02 -19.74
C ALA A 497 -25.77 14.00 -19.12
N LEU A 498 -24.48 13.79 -19.34
CA LEU A 498 -23.42 14.75 -19.02
C LEU A 498 -23.27 15.74 -20.19
N GLN A 499 -23.46 17.03 -19.90
CA GLN A 499 -23.32 18.10 -20.87
C GLN A 499 -21.88 18.62 -20.83
N LEU A 500 -21.03 18.11 -21.72
CA LEU A 500 -19.59 18.34 -21.69
C LEU A 500 -19.12 19.17 -22.90
N THR A 501 -18.18 20.06 -22.66
CA THR A 501 -17.35 20.70 -23.68
C THR A 501 -15.99 20.03 -23.68
N GLU A 502 -15.53 19.66 -24.87
CA GLU A 502 -14.26 18.97 -25.06
C GLU A 502 -13.17 19.88 -25.60
N THR A 503 -11.96 19.71 -25.10
CA THR A 503 -10.74 20.29 -25.65
C THR A 503 -9.68 19.20 -25.71
N LYS A 504 -9.20 18.90 -26.91
CA LYS A 504 -8.11 17.93 -27.13
C LYS A 504 -6.80 18.66 -27.42
N SER A 505 -5.71 18.18 -26.84
CA SER A 505 -4.36 18.66 -27.13
C SER A 505 -3.39 17.49 -27.09
N PHE A 506 -2.92 17.04 -28.26
CA PHE A 506 -2.02 15.90 -28.43
C PHE A 506 -2.47 14.66 -27.65
N ASP A 507 -1.80 14.36 -26.53
CA ASP A 507 -2.01 13.20 -25.70
C ASP A 507 -3.01 13.42 -24.57
N ARG A 508 -3.60 14.62 -24.45
CA ARG A 508 -4.56 14.98 -23.41
C ARG A 508 -5.95 15.32 -23.92
N GLN A 509 -6.94 14.87 -23.16
CA GLN A 509 -8.35 15.18 -23.32
C GLN A 509 -8.84 15.89 -22.05
N LEU A 510 -9.35 17.10 -22.24
CA LEU A 510 -10.00 17.89 -21.19
C LEU A 510 -11.49 17.95 -21.47
N LEU A 511 -12.29 17.54 -20.49
CA LEU A 511 -13.75 17.66 -20.53
C LEU A 511 -14.20 18.51 -19.35
N LYS A 512 -15.02 19.51 -19.64
CA LYS A 512 -15.63 20.39 -18.63
C LYS A 512 -17.13 20.48 -18.86
N GLY A 513 -17.91 20.40 -17.79
CA GLY A 513 -19.35 20.46 -17.94
C GLY A 513 -20.11 20.21 -16.66
N TYR A 514 -21.31 19.67 -16.81
CA TYR A 514 -22.20 19.41 -15.69
C TYR A 514 -23.22 18.31 -16.00
N HIS A 515 -23.81 17.77 -14.95
CA HIS A 515 -25.05 17.01 -15.00
C HIS A 515 -26.17 17.84 -14.34
N GLN A 516 -27.35 17.93 -14.98
CA GLN A 516 -28.57 18.64 -14.54
C GLN A 516 -28.47 20.16 -14.23
N SER A 517 -27.38 20.66 -13.63
CA SER A 517 -27.20 22.07 -13.26
C SER A 517 -25.75 22.52 -13.34
N ASN A 518 -25.49 23.60 -14.09
CA ASN A 518 -24.17 24.22 -14.24
C ASN A 518 -23.74 25.09 -13.04
N SER A 519 -24.68 25.45 -12.17
CA SER A 519 -24.45 26.28 -10.97
C SER A 519 -24.42 25.48 -9.67
N SER A 520 -24.34 24.14 -9.76
CA SER A 520 -24.24 23.28 -8.58
C SER A 520 -22.93 23.53 -7.85
N THR A 521 -22.96 23.47 -6.51
CA THR A 521 -21.76 23.48 -5.66
C THR A 521 -21.15 22.08 -5.50
N LYS A 522 -21.78 21.04 -6.06
CA LYS A 522 -21.27 19.66 -6.02
C LYS A 522 -20.36 19.42 -7.19
N SER A 523 -19.28 18.65 -7.00
CA SER A 523 -18.29 18.41 -8.05
C SER A 523 -17.81 16.97 -8.10
N ILE A 524 -17.57 16.49 -9.32
CA ILE A 524 -16.78 15.28 -9.59
C ILE A 524 -15.61 15.69 -10.48
N ASN A 525 -14.39 15.53 -9.95
CA ASN A 525 -13.15 15.87 -10.65
C ASN A 525 -12.34 14.60 -10.85
N ILE A 526 -11.85 14.37 -12.06
CA ILE A 526 -11.09 13.17 -12.40
C ILE A 526 -9.82 13.59 -13.13
N ASN A 527 -8.67 13.22 -12.57
CA ASN A 527 -7.37 13.30 -13.24
C ASN A 527 -6.89 11.87 -13.49
N ALA A 528 -6.61 11.55 -14.74
CA ALA A 528 -6.29 10.19 -15.15
C ALA A 528 -5.09 10.18 -16.11
N ASN A 529 -4.13 9.30 -15.85
CA ASN A 529 -3.00 9.04 -16.74
C ASN A 529 -2.93 7.55 -17.06
N TYR A 530 -3.03 7.19 -18.34
CA TYR A 530 -2.95 5.79 -18.80
C TYR A 530 -4.01 4.88 -18.14
N SER A 531 -5.24 5.39 -18.04
CA SER A 531 -6.31 4.82 -17.21
C SER A 531 -7.64 4.81 -17.95
N ASN A 532 -8.51 3.85 -17.64
CA ASN A 532 -9.87 3.80 -18.18
C ASN A 532 -10.89 4.10 -17.10
N ILE A 533 -11.87 4.94 -17.43
CA ILE A 533 -12.95 5.33 -16.54
C ILE A 533 -14.29 5.09 -17.22
N THR A 534 -15.18 4.40 -16.52
CA THR A 534 -16.53 4.12 -17.00
C THR A 534 -17.57 4.62 -15.99
N PHE A 535 -18.49 5.44 -16.49
CA PHE A 535 -19.72 5.76 -15.76
C PHE A 535 -20.81 4.74 -16.06
N GLN A 536 -21.49 4.29 -14.99
CA GLN A 536 -22.66 3.40 -15.05
C GLN A 536 -23.95 4.14 -14.72
#